data_AF-A0A232EX37-F1
#
_entry.id   AF-A0A232EX37-F1
#
_cell.length_a   1.000
_cell.length_b   1.000
_cell.length_c   1.000
_cell.angle_alpha   90.00
_cell.angle_beta   90.00
_cell.angle_gamma   90.00
#
_symmetry.space_group_name_H-M   'P 1'
#
loop_
_entity.id
_entity.type
_entity.pdbx_description
1 polymer ?
#
loop_
_entity_poly.entity_id
_entity_poly.type
_entity_poly.pdbx_seq_one_letter_code
_entity_poly.pdbx_strand_id
1 'polypeptide(L)'
;MDDGERMPKINVEKESHKLTNIQKEYMQRIHHQNLTRVQKWNQIRRRNRFLGATLSVFVVSIYSYTMWAIKQESFLDDFNEPEKLKAQQ
;
A
#
# COMPACT_ATOMS: atom_id res chain seq x y z
N MET A 1 -14.78 0.35 -17.78
CA MET A 1 -14.69 1.70 -17.19
C MET A 1 -16.03 2.34 -17.46
N ASP A 2 -16.84 2.50 -16.41
CA ASP A 2 -18.22 2.98 -16.53
C ASP A 2 -18.24 4.49 -16.23
N ASP A 3 -18.23 5.29 -17.29
CA ASP A 3 -18.33 6.75 -17.21
C ASP A 3 -19.79 7.24 -17.20
N GLY A 4 -20.78 6.33 -17.30
CA GLY A 4 -22.21 6.65 -17.35
C GLY A 4 -22.85 6.95 -15.99
N GLU A 5 -22.23 6.55 -14.88
CA GLU A 5 -22.81 6.66 -13.53
C GLU A 5 -22.41 7.95 -12.79
N ARG A 6 -21.67 8.84 -13.44
CA ARG A 6 -21.25 10.12 -12.86
C ARG A 6 -22.19 11.23 -13.29
N MET A 7 -22.90 11.82 -12.32
CA MET A 7 -23.70 13.01 -12.58
C MET A 7 -22.85 14.08 -13.31
N PRO A 8 -23.39 14.72 -14.37
CA PRO A 8 -22.66 15.74 -15.11
C PRO A 8 -22.24 16.86 -14.15
N LYS A 9 -20.97 17.28 -14.24
CA LYS A 9 -20.45 18.36 -13.38
C LYS A 9 -21.17 19.66 -13.71
N ILE A 10 -22.05 20.09 -12.81
CA ILE A 10 -22.78 21.35 -12.94
C ILE A 10 -21.78 22.50 -12.85
N ASN A 11 -21.75 23.36 -13.87
CA ASN A 11 -20.94 24.56 -13.87
C ASN A 11 -21.71 25.69 -13.17
N VAL A 12 -21.42 25.87 -11.89
CA VAL A 12 -22.15 26.74 -10.95
C VAL A 12 -22.25 28.18 -11.43
N GLU A 13 -21.27 28.67 -12.21
CA GLU A 13 -21.26 30.05 -12.72
C GLU A 13 -22.29 30.28 -13.85
N LYS A 14 -22.43 29.31 -14.76
CA LYS A 14 -23.34 29.43 -15.92
C LYS A 14 -24.80 29.14 -15.58
N GLU A 15 -25.05 28.33 -14.55
CA GLU A 15 -26.41 27.91 -14.17
C GLU A 15 -26.90 28.54 -12.85
N SER A 16 -26.14 29.49 -12.28
CA SER A 16 -26.49 30.17 -11.02
C SER A 16 -27.88 30.84 -11.05
N HIS A 17 -28.32 31.33 -12.21
CA HIS A 17 -29.64 31.93 -12.42
C HIS A 17 -30.81 30.91 -12.30
N LYS A 18 -30.55 29.60 -12.45
CA LYS A 18 -31.58 28.54 -12.39
C LYS A 18 -31.75 27.94 -10.99
N LEU A 19 -30.88 28.26 -10.04
CA LEU A 19 -30.86 27.64 -8.72
C LEU A 19 -31.54 28.55 -7.69
N THR A 20 -32.64 28.06 -7.09
CA THR A 20 -33.31 28.74 -5.97
C THR A 20 -32.36 28.84 -4.77
N ASN A 21 -32.43 29.92 -3.97
CA ASN A 21 -31.55 30.14 -2.80
C ASN A 21 -31.46 28.92 -1.85
N ILE A 22 -32.56 28.19 -1.66
CA ILE A 22 -32.61 26.96 -0.85
C ILE A 22 -31.75 25.84 -1.45
N GLN A 23 -31.74 25.69 -2.78
CA GLN A 23 -30.93 24.68 -3.47
C GLN A 23 -29.44 24.99 -3.32
N LYS A 24 -29.06 26.27 -3.29
CA LYS A 24 -27.68 26.70 -3.06
C LYS A 24 -27.19 26.35 -1.65
N GLU A 25 -28.00 26.60 -0.62
CA GLU A 25 -27.64 26.24 0.76
C GLU A 25 -27.54 24.71 0.94
N TYR A 26 -28.49 23.96 0.38
CA TYR A 26 -28.46 22.50 0.41
C TYR A 26 -27.21 21.95 -0.29
N MET A 27 -26.85 22.50 -1.45
CA MET A 27 -25.65 22.11 -2.20
C MET A 27 -24.38 22.37 -1.39
N GLN A 28 -24.27 23.52 -0.71
CA GLN A 28 -23.13 23.82 0.16
C GLN A 28 -23.02 22.84 1.33
N ARG A 29 -24.15 22.48 1.96
CA ARG A 29 -24.19 21.52 3.07
C ARG A 29 -23.72 20.13 2.65
N ILE A 30 -24.21 19.63 1.51
CA ILE A 30 -23.79 18.33 0.97
C ILE A 30 -22.32 18.33 0.56
N HIS A 31 -21.85 19.41 -0.06
CA HIS A 31 -20.44 19.55 -0.43
C HIS A 31 -19.53 19.44 0.80
N HIS A 32 -19.86 20.15 1.89
CA HIS A 32 -19.08 20.10 3.13
C HIS A 32 -19.06 18.70 3.77
N GLN A 33 -20.19 18.00 3.76
CA GLN A 33 -20.28 16.63 4.25
C GLN A 33 -19.44 15.65 3.42
N ASN A 34 -19.49 15.78 2.08
CA ASN A 34 -18.70 14.94 1.18
C ASN A 34 -17.20 15.19 1.33
N LEU A 35 -16.77 16.44 1.47
CA LEU A 35 -15.36 16.76 1.73
C LEU A 35 -14.85 16.06 2.98
N THR A 36 -15.58 16.17 4.09
CA THR A 36 -15.22 15.53 5.36
C THR A 36 -15.15 14.00 5.22
N ARG A 37 -16.13 13.39 4.53
CA ARG A 37 -16.14 11.94 4.27
C ARG A 37 -14.93 11.52 3.44
N VAL A 38 -14.68 12.19 2.32
CA VAL A 38 -13.57 11.86 1.39
C VAL A 38 -12.22 12.02 2.09
N GLN A 39 -12.04 13.05 2.92
CA GLN A 39 -10.82 13.24 3.70
C GLN A 39 -10.56 12.06 4.65
N LYS A 40 -11.58 11.60 5.38
CA LYS A 40 -11.49 10.42 6.25
C LYS A 40 -11.09 9.16 5.46
N TRP A 41 -11.77 8.88 4.35
CA TRP A 41 -11.46 7.75 3.49
C TRP A 41 -10.05 7.80 2.91
N ASN A 42 -9.60 8.99 2.50
CA ASN A 42 -8.25 9.18 1.98
C ASN A 42 -7.19 8.95 3.05
N GLN A 43 -7.43 9.40 4.29
CA GLN A 43 -6.52 9.17 5.40
C GLN A 43 -6.41 7.67 5.73
N ILE A 44 -7.55 6.96 5.81
CA ILE A 44 -7.58 5.51 6.04
C ILE A 44 -6.85 4.77 4.90
N ARG A 45 -7.11 5.13 3.65
CA ARG A 45 -6.45 4.50 2.49
C ARG A 45 -4.94 4.74 2.47
N ARG A 46 -4.46 5.90 2.94
CA ARG A 46 -3.02 6.14 3.10
C ARG A 46 -2.43 5.27 4.22
N ARG A 47 -3.11 5.18 5.37
CA ARG A 47 -2.69 4.34 6.49
C ARG A 47 -2.64 2.86 6.13
N ASN A 48 -3.65 2.34 5.43
CA ASN A 48 -3.69 0.93 5.02
C ASN A 48 -2.58 0.60 4.01
N ARG A 49 -2.26 1.51 3.08
CA ARG A 49 -1.12 1.33 2.17
C ARG A 49 0.21 1.28 2.92
N PHE A 50 0.40 2.17 3.89
CA PHE A 50 1.58 2.17 4.73
C PHE A 50 1.69 0.87 5.54
N LEU A 51 0.59 0.43 6.17
CA LEU A 51 0.56 -0.79 6.96
C LEU A 51 0.90 -2.03 6.13
N GLY A 52 0.34 -2.13 4.91
CA GLY A 52 0.67 -3.21 3.97
C GLY A 52 2.12 -3.18 3.51
N ALA A 53 2.69 -1.99 3.25
CA ALA A 53 4.10 -1.85 2.91
C ALA A 53 5.02 -2.28 4.06
N THR A 54 4.72 -1.85 5.29
CA THR A 54 5.49 -2.23 6.48
C THR A 54 5.46 -3.73 6.72
N LEU A 55 4.28 -4.36 6.62
CA LEU A 55 4.14 -5.82 6.74
C LEU A 55 4.93 -6.57 5.67
N SER A 56 4.88 -6.08 4.42
CA SER A 56 5.61 -6.70 3.31
C SER A 56 7.13 -6.61 3.53
N VAL A 57 7.64 -5.43 3.91
CA VAL A 57 9.05 -5.24 4.23
C VAL A 57 9.47 -6.13 5.40
N PHE A 58 8.64 -6.23 6.45
CA PHE A 58 8.94 -7.06 7.61
C PHE A 58 9.12 -8.53 7.24
N VAL A 59 8.21 -9.09 6.45
CA VAL A 59 8.30 -10.49 5.98
C VAL A 59 9.55 -10.70 5.12
N VAL A 60 9.81 -9.79 4.17
CA VAL A 60 11.01 -9.86 3.30
C VAL A 60 12.29 -9.78 4.12
N SER A 61 12.34 -8.91 5.13
CA SER A 61 13.50 -8.77 6.00
C SER A 61 13.81 -10.05 6.78
N ILE A 62 12.80 -10.69 7.38
CA ILE A 62 12.99 -11.96 8.10
C ILE A 62 13.51 -13.03 7.14
N TYR A 63 12.85 -13.22 6.00
CA TYR A 63 13.24 -14.23 5.02
C TYR A 63 14.68 -14.02 4.51
N SER A 64 15.01 -12.77 4.17
CA SER A 64 16.35 -12.41 3.68
C SER A 64 17.41 -12.62 4.76
N TYR A 65 17.12 -12.25 6.01
CA TYR A 65 18.02 -12.48 7.14
C TYR A 65 18.25 -13.97 7.37
N THR A 66 17.19 -14.79 7.37
CA THR A 66 17.31 -16.24 7.53
C THR A 66 18.20 -16.85 6.45
N MET A 67 17.99 -16.50 5.16
CA MET A 67 18.84 -17.02 4.07
C MET A 67 20.30 -16.55 4.18
N TRP A 68 20.52 -15.29 4.56
CA TRP A 68 21.87 -14.76 4.76
C TRP A 68 22.59 -15.41 5.95
N ALA A 69 21.87 -15.69 7.03
CA ALA A 69 22.38 -16.43 8.19
C ALA A 69 22.74 -17.88 7.81
N ILE A 70 21.86 -18.58 7.08
CA ILE A 70 22.14 -19.95 6.59
C ILE A 70 23.39 -19.99 5.72
N LYS A 71 23.60 -18.99 4.84
CA LYS A 71 24.79 -18.91 3.99
C LYS A 71 26.09 -18.73 4.79
N GLN A 72 26.03 -18.19 6.00
CA GLN A 72 27.22 -18.01 6.84
C GLN A 72 27.68 -19.31 7.50
N GLU A 73 26.84 -20.33 7.59
CA GLU A 73 27.29 -21.65 8.03
C GLU A 73 27.89 -22.41 6.85
N SER A 74 29.20 -22.66 6.90
CA SER A 74 29.93 -23.59 6.02
C SER A 74 29.56 -25.06 6.33
N PHE A 75 28.27 -25.35 6.54
CA PHE A 75 27.82 -26.63 7.08
C PHE A 75 27.94 -27.80 6.08
N LEU A 76 27.99 -27.51 4.76
CA LEU A 76 27.94 -28.54 3.71
C LEU A 76 29.17 -28.61 2.80
N ASP A 77 30.21 -27.82 3.04
CA ASP A 77 31.48 -27.88 2.28
C ASP A 77 32.60 -28.60 3.08
N ASP A 78 32.36 -28.91 4.36
CA ASP A 78 33.27 -29.69 5.23
C ASP A 78 33.15 -31.22 5.04
N PHE A 79 32.56 -31.69 3.94
CA PHE A 79 32.55 -33.11 3.57
C PHE A 79 33.84 -33.57 2.85
N ASN A 80 34.97 -32.87 3.03
CA ASN A 80 36.25 -33.35 2.54
C ASN A 80 36.71 -34.55 3.40
N GLU A 81 36.61 -35.75 2.82
CA GLU A 81 37.08 -37.02 3.39
C GLU A 81 38.54 -36.84 3.87
N PRO A 82 38.88 -37.11 5.14
CA PRO A 82 40.22 -36.85 5.65
C PRO A 82 41.25 -37.64 4.82
N GLU A 83 42.32 -36.96 4.39
CA GLU A 83 43.37 -37.56 3.58
C GLU A 83 43.84 -38.87 4.24
N LYS A 84 43.65 -39.98 3.51
CA LYS A 84 44.14 -41.30 3.93
C LYS A 84 45.65 -41.21 4.01
N LEU A 85 46.18 -41.04 5.23
CA LEU A 85 47.60 -41.12 5.52
C LEU A 85 48.11 -42.45 4.97
N LYS A 86 48.79 -42.40 3.83
CA LYS A 86 49.55 -43.54 3.34
C LYS A 86 50.69 -43.74 4.33
N ALA A 87 50.58 -44.81 5.13
CA ALA A 87 51.66 -45.29 5.97
C ALA A 87 52.91 -45.40 5.09
N GLN A 88 53.91 -44.56 5.40
CA GLN A 88 55.21 -44.61 4.75
C GLN A 88 55.88 -45.94 5.11
N GLN A 89 56.32 -46.63 4.06
CA GLN A 89 57.14 -47.85 4.10
C GLN A 89 58.58 -47.52 4.52
#